data_AF-A0A6B3I790-F1
#
_entry.id   AF-A0A6B3I790-F1
#
_cell.length_a   1.000
_cell.length_b   1.000
_cell.length_c   1.000
_cell.angle_alpha   90.00
_cell.angle_beta   90.00
_cell.angle_gamma   90.00
#
_symmetry.space_group_name_H-M   'P 1'
#
loop_
_entity.id
_entity.type
_entity.pdbx_description
1 polymer ?
#
loop_
_entity_poly.entity_id
_entity_poly.type
_entity_poly.pdbx_seq_one_letter_code
_entity_poly.pdbx_strand_id
1 'polypeptide(L)'
;TALGVDPGRIRIVPNWTHVQAPAADRAATRARLGWAPSTPVLLHSGNMGLKQGLEVLIDTARLAPDVRIVLMGDGNQRDALR
;
A
#
# COMPACT_ATOMS: atom_id res chain seq x y z
N THR A 1 2.57 -13.88 30.24
CA THR A 1 1.92 -12.68 30.82
C THR A 1 2.39 -11.45 30.07
N ALA A 2 1.59 -10.39 29.99
CA ALA A 2 1.88 -9.18 29.22
C ALA A 2 3.06 -8.36 29.82
N LEU A 3 4.25 -8.96 29.92
CA LEU A 3 5.44 -8.40 30.56
C LEU A 3 5.20 -7.80 31.97
N GLY A 4 4.19 -8.31 32.70
CA GLY A 4 3.82 -7.81 34.04
C GLY A 4 2.74 -6.71 34.06
N VAL A 5 2.16 -6.35 32.91
CA VAL A 5 1.05 -5.38 32.84
C VAL A 5 -0.24 -6.03 33.37
N ASP A 6 -0.93 -5.31 34.26
CA ASP A 6 -2.27 -5.66 34.76
C ASP A 6 -3.27 -5.81 33.59
N PRO A 7 -3.90 -7.00 33.42
CA PRO A 7 -4.88 -7.23 32.36
C PRO A 7 -6.03 -6.22 32.34
N GLY A 8 -6.45 -5.68 33.49
CA GLY A 8 -7.51 -4.67 33.59
C GLY A 8 -7.15 -3.32 32.94
N ARG A 9 -5.86 -3.10 32.63
CA ARG A 9 -5.35 -1.91 31.93
C ARG A 9 -5.16 -2.13 30.43
N ILE A 10 -5.36 -3.35 29.93
CA ILE A 10 -5.22 -3.69 28.52
C ILE A 10 -6.60 -3.63 27.87
N ARG A 11 -6.71 -2.88 26.77
CA ARG A 11 -7.91 -2.86 25.92
C ARG A 11 -7.54 -3.12 24.48
N ILE A 12 -8.39 -3.91 23.81
CA ILE A 12 -8.27 -4.16 22.38
C ILE A 12 -8.86 -2.95 21.65
N VAL A 13 -8.08 -2.37 20.75
CA VAL A 13 -8.57 -1.42 19.75
C VAL A 13 -8.57 -2.17 18.42
N PRO A 14 -9.74 -2.44 17.82
CA PRO A 14 -9.78 -3.10 16.52
C PRO A 14 -9.15 -2.21 15.45
N ASN A 15 -8.73 -2.83 14.34
CA ASN A 15 -8.30 -2.08 13.17
C ASN A 15 -9.41 -1.13 12.71
N TRP A 16 -9.05 0.11 12.42
CA TRP A 16 -9.99 1.14 11.97
C TRP A 16 -9.37 1.94 10.83
N THR A 17 -10.22 2.59 10.04
CA THR A 17 -9.82 3.51 8.98
C THR A 17 -10.77 4.71 8.95
N HIS A 18 -10.24 5.89 8.68
CA HIS A 18 -11.04 7.09 8.37
C HIS A 18 -11.32 7.20 6.87
N VAL A 19 -10.63 6.41 6.05
CA VAL A 19 -10.77 6.40 4.60
C VAL A 19 -12.12 5.81 4.23
N GLN A 20 -12.93 6.59 3.54
CA GLN A 20 -14.22 6.16 3.04
C GLN A 20 -14.05 5.16 1.90
N ALA A 21 -15.05 4.31 1.69
CA ALA A 21 -15.07 3.43 0.53
C ALA A 21 -15.00 4.26 -0.76
N PRO A 22 -14.28 3.78 -1.79
CA PRO A 22 -14.21 4.49 -3.06
C PRO A 22 -15.60 4.60 -3.69
N ALA A 23 -16.03 5.83 -3.98
CA ALA A 23 -17.32 6.13 -4.61
C ALA A 23 -17.23 6.27 -6.15
N ALA A 24 -16.02 6.42 -6.69
CA ALA A 24 -15.81 6.59 -8.12
C ALA A 24 -15.88 5.26 -8.87
N ASP A 25 -16.41 5.30 -10.09
CA ASP A 25 -16.34 4.15 -10.99
C ASP A 25 -14.88 3.76 -11.27
N ARG A 26 -14.61 2.45 -11.15
CA ARG A 26 -13.28 1.89 -11.34
C ARG A 26 -12.83 2.03 -12.79
N ALA A 27 -13.71 1.82 -13.78
CA ALA A 27 -13.32 1.91 -15.18
C ALA A 27 -12.97 3.35 -15.57
N ALA A 28 -13.78 4.33 -15.15
CA ALA A 28 -13.50 5.75 -15.33
C ALA A 28 -12.20 6.18 -14.65
N THR A 29 -11.93 5.70 -13.42
CA THR A 29 -10.67 6.00 -12.71
C THR A 29 -9.46 5.46 -13.46
N ARG A 30 -9.54 4.22 -13.97
CA ARG A 30 -8.46 3.60 -14.75
C ARG A 30 -8.23 4.32 -16.07
N ALA A 31 -9.30 4.68 -16.79
CA ALA A 31 -9.20 5.45 -18.03
C ALA A 31 -8.53 6.82 -17.79
N ARG A 32 -8.90 7.53 -16.72
CA ARG A 32 -8.28 8.80 -16.33
C ARG A 32 -6.78 8.68 -16.02
N LEU A 33 -6.34 7.53 -15.51
CA LEU A 33 -4.93 7.25 -15.19
C LEU A 33 -4.18 6.62 -16.38
N GLY A 34 -4.82 6.40 -17.53
CA GLY A 34 -4.22 5.74 -18.68
C GLY A 34 -3.96 4.25 -18.47
N TRP A 35 -4.67 3.60 -17.54
CA TRP A 35 -4.48 2.20 -17.23
C TRP A 35 -5.45 1.33 -18.03
N ALA A 36 -4.92 0.32 -18.73
CA ALA A 36 -5.74 -0.68 -19.41
C ALA A 36 -6.73 -1.34 -18.42
N PRO A 37 -7.99 -1.59 -18.83
CA PRO A 37 -9.02 -2.12 -17.92
C PRO A 37 -8.66 -3.44 -17.25
N SER A 38 -7.99 -4.33 -17.99
CA SER A 38 -7.63 -5.69 -17.57
C SER A 38 -6.29 -5.80 -16.84
N THR A 39 -5.45 -4.76 -16.86
CA THR A 39 -4.12 -4.82 -16.21
C THR A 39 -4.27 -5.03 -14.70
N PRO A 40 -3.63 -6.03 -14.08
CA PRO A 40 -3.56 -6.10 -12.63
C PRO A 40 -2.79 -4.88 -12.08
N VAL A 41 -3.27 -4.30 -10.98
CA VAL A 41 -2.61 -3.18 -10.31
C VAL A 41 -2.28 -3.60 -8.88
N LEU A 42 -1.00 -3.59 -8.54
CA LEU A 42 -0.51 -3.75 -7.18
C LEU A 42 -0.06 -2.37 -6.69
N LEU A 43 -0.68 -1.89 -5.61
CA LEU A 43 -0.45 -0.54 -5.11
C LEU A 43 0.00 -0.58 -3.65
N HIS A 44 1.12 0.07 -3.36
CA HIS A 44 1.50 0.50 -2.02
C HIS A 44 1.05 1.94 -1.83
N SER A 45 0.39 2.23 -0.71
CA SER A 45 0.00 3.59 -0.30
C SER A 45 0.55 3.88 1.08
N GLY A 46 1.34 4.94 1.21
CA GLY A 46 1.84 5.42 2.50
C GLY A 46 3.35 5.66 2.51
N ASN A 47 3.90 5.80 3.72
CA ASN A 47 5.31 6.13 3.91
C ASN A 47 6.23 5.12 3.22
N MET A 48 7.21 5.61 2.47
CA MET A 48 8.25 4.85 1.77
C MET A 48 9.52 4.86 2.61
N GLY A 49 9.46 4.20 3.77
CA GLY A 49 10.58 4.08 4.70
C GLY A 49 11.28 2.73 4.60
N LEU A 50 12.55 2.66 5.01
CA LEU A 50 13.38 1.44 4.92
C LEU A 50 12.72 0.19 5.54
N LYS A 51 12.02 0.34 6.67
CA LYS A 51 11.35 -0.79 7.35
C LYS A 51 10.13 -1.34 6.61
N GLN A 52 9.68 -0.68 5.55
CA GLN A 52 8.55 -1.14 4.74
C GLN A 52 8.95 -2.20 3.71
N GLY A 53 10.25 -2.37 3.44
CA GLY A 53 10.76 -3.43 2.56
C GLY A 53 10.20 -3.36 1.14
N LEU A 54 10.06 -2.16 0.58
CA LEU A 54 9.38 -1.92 -0.71
C LEU A 54 10.22 -2.37 -1.92
N GLU A 55 11.49 -2.71 -1.73
CA GLU A 55 12.40 -3.21 -2.76
C GLU A 55 11.85 -4.47 -3.44
N VAL A 56 11.12 -5.31 -2.69
CA VAL A 56 10.45 -6.50 -3.23
C VAL A 56 9.47 -6.16 -4.35
N LEU A 57 8.85 -4.97 -4.32
CA LEU A 57 7.91 -4.53 -5.35
C LEU A 57 8.63 -4.14 -6.64
N ILE A 58 9.87 -3.64 -6.53
CA ILE A 58 10.74 -3.36 -7.69
C ILE A 58 11.16 -4.66 -8.36
N ASP A 59 11.59 -5.66 -7.57
CA ASP A 59 11.92 -6.97 -8.11
C ASP A 59 10.71 -7.66 -8.74
N THR A 60 9.53 -7.51 -8.13
CA THR A 60 8.27 -8.02 -8.69
C THR A 60 7.96 -7.36 -10.05
N ALA A 61 8.16 -6.05 -10.18
CA ALA A 61 7.93 -5.34 -11.46
C ALA A 61 8.80 -5.89 -12.60
N ARG A 62 10.01 -6.39 -12.29
CA ARG A 62 10.91 -7.01 -13.28
C ARG A 62 10.45 -8.41 -13.69
N LEU A 63 9.83 -9.15 -12.77
CA LEU A 63 9.39 -10.53 -13.00
C LEU A 63 7.99 -10.64 -13.60
N ALA A 64 7.13 -9.64 -13.39
CA ALA A 64 5.74 -9.63 -13.82
C ALA A 64 5.42 -8.34 -14.61
N PRO A 65 5.90 -8.20 -15.86
CA PRO A 65 5.74 -6.98 -16.66
C PRO A 65 4.29 -6.68 -17.07
N ASP A 66 3.40 -7.66 -16.95
CA ASP A 66 1.96 -7.53 -17.18
C ASP A 66 1.22 -6.92 -15.98
N VAL A 67 1.87 -6.82 -14.81
CA VAL A 67 1.34 -6.19 -13.60
C VAL A 67 1.85 -4.76 -13.49
N ARG A 68 0.94 -3.83 -13.21
CA ARG A 68 1.30 -2.44 -12.88
C ARG A 68 1.56 -2.32 -11.38
N ILE A 69 2.83 -2.12 -11.02
CA ILE A 69 3.24 -1.77 -9.65
C ILE A 69 3.15 -0.25 -9.47
N VAL A 70 2.46 0.21 -8.43
CA VAL A 70 2.30 1.64 -8.08
C VAL A 70 2.81 1.88 -6.66
N LEU A 71 3.83 2.73 -6.54
CA LEU A 71 4.29 3.23 -5.24
C LEU A 71 3.72 4.64 -5.04
N MET A 72 2.67 4.75 -4.22
CA MET A 72 2.01 6.01 -3.90
C MET A 72 2.40 6.46 -2.50
N GLY A 73 3.28 7.45 -2.43
CA GLY A 73 3.68 8.01 -1.15
C GLY A 73 4.98 8.79 -1.23
N ASP A 74 5.53 9.02 -0.05
CA ASP A 74 6.79 9.71 0.15
C ASP A 74 7.56 9.11 1.31
N GLY A 75 8.84 9.43 1.42
CA GLY A 75 9.72 8.94 2.47
C GLY A 75 11.17 8.91 2.03
N ASN A 76 12.07 8.60 2.98
CA ASN A 76 13.51 8.63 2.72
C ASN A 76 13.99 7.59 1.69
N GLN A 77 13.19 6.58 1.34
CA GLN A 77 13.52 5.61 0.29
C GLN A 77 12.94 5.99 -1.08
N ARG A 78 12.15 7.06 -1.20
CA ARG A 78 11.43 7.38 -2.43
C ARG A 78 12.34 7.48 -3.65
N ASP A 79 13.47 8.16 -3.52
CA ASP A 79 14.40 8.35 -4.63
C ASP A 79 15.13 7.05 -5.01
N ALA A 80 15.35 6.14 -4.05
CA ALA A 80 15.95 4.83 -4.30
C ALA A 80 14.98 3.82 -4.94
N LEU A 81 13.68 4.07 -4.84
CA LEU A 81 12.58 3.22 -5.33
C LEU A 81 11.97 3.72 -6.66
N ARG A 82 12.60 4.70 -7.31
CA ARG A 82 12.17 5.21 -8.62
C ARG A 82 12.57 4.30 -9.77
#